data_AF-A0A838UVD0-F1
#
_entry.id   AF-A0A838UVD0-F1
#
_cell.length_a   1.000
_cell.length_b   1.000
_cell.length_c   1.000
_cell.angle_alpha   90.00
_cell.angle_beta   90.00
_cell.angle_gamma   90.00
#
_symmetry.space_group_name_H-M   'P 1'
#
loop_
_entity.id
_entity.type
_entity.pdbx_description
1 polymer ?
#
loop_
_entity_poly.entity_id
_entity_poly.type
_entity_poly.pdbx_seq_one_letter_code
_entity_poly.pdbx_strand_id
1 'polypeptide(L)'
;MQRQFRQLLNFFLVIFVLVTGYLVYWQLFWPTSAAAQGQDQNDYLSHKPCIPSEIPQRGNIFDRNGVLLAWSVPDDKSPCGWQRRYATDKHPSISSFLGYFSGTYGMTGMERYYNDQLAGNVAPATFNDASQQWWNQTLHQPIYGQDLYLSIDVRIQDQVDKVFENDLGTAQKCGGTQAGAIIVSDPQTGQVLAMDSRPYFNGNTIGDTTASTDPNFTKGALYWKKVSTDPCAPLINRAVAGQYAPGSVFKTVTLLGALDSGQFNIHSTFTQDEATSVVVDGFHINADPVNEFRNTPQPPTFPMDLAHAYAYSDNVVFARLGVAMGADNWVNFAKRFAMSTPDDNQAPP
;
A
#
# COMPACT_ATOMS: atom_id res chain seq x y z
N MET A 1 10.64 7.68 70.91
CA MET A 1 10.57 8.01 69.46
C MET A 1 11.80 7.57 68.66
N GLN A 2 13.03 7.74 69.16
CA GLN A 2 14.26 7.44 68.39
C GLN A 2 14.61 5.95 68.16
N ARG A 3 14.03 5.00 68.91
CA ARG A 3 14.33 3.56 68.75
C ARG A 3 13.56 2.93 67.59
N GLN A 4 12.28 3.25 67.47
CA GLN A 4 11.43 2.79 66.36
C GLN A 4 11.88 3.37 65.01
N PHE A 5 12.29 4.64 64.98
CA PHE A 5 12.86 5.25 63.77
C PHE A 5 14.16 4.56 63.32
N ARG A 6 15.06 4.23 64.26
CA ARG A 6 16.28 3.46 63.95
C ARG A 6 15.99 2.04 63.48
N GLN A 7 14.98 1.38 64.04
CA GLN A 7 14.55 0.05 63.59
C GLN A 7 13.97 0.10 62.17
N LEU A 8 13.16 1.11 61.86
CA LEU A 8 12.60 1.31 60.52
C LEU A 8 13.70 1.65 59.50
N LEU A 9 14.63 2.55 59.84
CA LEU A 9 15.76 2.90 59.00
C LEU A 9 16.65 1.68 58.72
N ASN A 10 16.96 0.89 59.75
CA ASN A 10 17.75 -0.33 59.58
C ASN A 10 17.02 -1.36 58.71
N PHE A 11 15.71 -1.48 58.85
CA PHE A 11 14.90 -2.36 58.00
C PHE A 11 14.98 -1.93 56.52
N PHE A 12 14.82 -0.63 56.23
CA PHE A 12 14.96 -0.12 54.86
C PHE A 12 16.39 -0.23 54.32
N LEU A 13 17.42 -0.03 55.14
CA LEU A 13 18.81 -0.22 54.73
C LEU A 13 19.12 -1.68 54.40
N VAL A 14 18.58 -2.63 55.17
CA VAL A 14 18.73 -4.06 54.87
C VAL A 14 18.04 -4.41 53.56
N ILE A 15 16.81 -3.93 53.32
CA ILE A 15 16.12 -4.14 52.05
C ILE A 15 16.90 -3.52 50.89
N PHE A 16 17.41 -2.29 51.06
CA PHE A 16 18.19 -1.63 50.03
C PHE A 16 19.45 -2.43 49.67
N VAL A 17 20.16 -2.96 50.66
CA VAL A 17 21.34 -3.81 50.44
C VAL A 17 20.95 -5.13 49.76
N LEU A 18 19.83 -5.75 50.14
CA LEU A 18 19.34 -6.98 49.50
C LEU A 18 18.93 -6.75 48.04
N VAL A 19 18.19 -5.68 47.74
CA VAL A 19 17.76 -5.34 46.38
C VAL A 19 18.97 -4.96 45.52
N THR A 20 19.88 -4.13 46.05
CA THR A 20 21.10 -3.75 45.33
C THR A 20 22.01 -4.95 45.12
N GLY A 21 22.18 -5.81 46.12
CA GLY A 21 22.93 -7.06 46.01
C GLY A 21 22.31 -8.02 45.00
N TYR A 22 20.98 -8.11 44.94
CA TYR A 22 20.26 -8.90 43.95
C TYR A 22 20.44 -8.34 42.53
N LEU A 23 20.39 -7.02 42.35
CA LEU A 23 20.64 -6.36 41.06
C LEU A 23 22.09 -6.55 40.61
N VAL A 24 23.06 -6.39 41.52
CA VAL A 24 24.49 -6.65 41.23
C VAL A 24 24.73 -8.12 40.93
N TYR A 25 24.07 -9.05 41.63
CA TYR A 25 24.10 -10.47 41.33
C TYR A 25 23.62 -10.75 39.90
N TRP A 26 22.48 -10.17 39.52
CA TRP A 26 21.94 -10.27 38.16
C TRP A 26 22.82 -9.60 37.11
N GLN A 27 23.48 -8.49 37.42
CA GLN A 27 24.35 -7.78 36.47
C GLN A 27 25.72 -8.44 36.29
N LEU A 28 26.29 -9.05 37.33
CA LEU A 28 27.66 -9.58 37.31
C LEU A 28 27.74 -11.10 37.15
N PHE A 29 26.77 -11.85 37.68
CA PHE A 29 26.86 -13.32 37.75
C PHE A 29 25.81 -14.05 36.89
N TRP A 30 24.70 -13.40 36.52
CA TRP A 30 23.79 -13.94 35.51
C TRP A 30 24.36 -13.95 34.07
N PRO A 31 25.21 -13.00 33.64
CA PRO A 31 25.76 -13.05 32.28
C PRO A 31 26.56 -14.32 32.04
N THR A 32 27.18 -14.90 33.07
CA THR A 32 28.08 -16.05 32.91
C THR A 32 27.39 -17.42 33.02
N SER A 33 26.08 -17.48 33.27
CA SER A 33 25.32 -18.75 33.24
C SER A 33 24.21 -18.75 32.19
N ALA A 34 23.65 -17.58 31.84
CA ALA A 34 22.79 -17.45 30.67
C ALA A 34 23.59 -17.33 29.35
N ALA A 35 24.83 -16.82 29.37
CA ALA A 35 25.71 -16.84 28.19
C ALA A 35 26.67 -18.05 28.14
N ALA A 36 26.63 -18.95 29.13
CA ALA A 36 27.51 -20.13 29.20
C ALA A 36 26.80 -21.49 29.07
N GLN A 37 25.50 -21.51 28.77
CA GLN A 37 24.90 -22.68 28.12
C GLN A 37 25.04 -22.52 26.60
N GLY A 38 26.25 -22.85 26.12
CA GLY A 38 26.51 -23.30 24.75
C GLY A 38 25.85 -22.53 23.61
N GLN A 39 26.18 -21.25 23.44
CA GLN A 39 26.20 -20.67 22.10
C GLN A 39 27.66 -20.49 21.69
N ASP A 40 28.09 -21.30 20.73
CA ASP A 40 29.37 -21.15 20.05
C ASP A 40 29.55 -19.68 19.67
N GLN A 41 30.59 -19.04 20.19
CA GLN A 41 30.89 -17.62 19.91
C GLN A 41 31.29 -17.36 18.45
N ASN A 42 31.35 -18.39 17.61
CA ASN A 42 31.46 -18.28 16.16
C ASN A 42 30.09 -18.20 15.45
N ASP A 43 28.97 -18.32 16.17
CA ASP A 43 27.63 -18.39 15.57
C ASP A 43 26.87 -17.04 15.54
N TYR A 44 27.38 -16.03 16.23
CA TYR A 44 26.82 -14.66 16.22
C TYR A 44 26.98 -13.94 14.87
N LEU A 45 27.81 -14.48 13.96
CA LEU A 45 27.98 -13.95 12.60
C LEU A 45 27.19 -14.76 11.55
N SER A 46 26.62 -15.91 11.91
CA SER A 46 25.88 -16.82 11.00
C SER A 46 24.36 -16.75 11.18
N HIS A 47 23.86 -16.45 12.39
CA HIS A 47 22.42 -16.30 12.63
C HIS A 47 22.05 -14.82 12.75
N LYS A 48 21.32 -14.31 11.74
CA LYS A 48 20.69 -12.99 11.86
C LYS A 48 19.83 -12.97 13.13
N PRO A 49 20.00 -11.99 14.03
CA PRO A 49 19.16 -11.87 15.21
C PRO A 49 17.71 -11.69 14.76
N CYS A 50 16.81 -12.50 15.31
CA CYS A 50 15.38 -12.41 15.05
C CYS A 50 14.88 -10.99 15.34
N ILE A 51 14.25 -10.34 14.35
CA ILE A 51 13.71 -8.99 14.51
C ILE A 51 12.39 -9.10 15.29
N PRO A 52 12.04 -8.21 16.24
CA PRO A 52 10.80 -8.30 17.01
C PRO A 52 9.50 -8.45 16.18
N SER A 53 9.47 -7.90 14.96
CA SER A 53 8.34 -8.04 14.02
C SER A 53 8.22 -9.44 13.37
N GLU A 54 9.24 -10.28 13.51
CA GLU A 54 9.32 -11.65 13.01
C GLU A 54 9.02 -12.70 14.11
N ILE A 55 9.01 -12.30 15.39
CA ILE A 55 8.79 -13.18 16.56
C ILE A 55 7.36 -13.75 16.63
N PRO A 56 6.28 -12.95 16.45
CA PRO A 56 4.93 -13.47 16.57
C PRO A 56 4.48 -14.12 15.26
N GLN A 57 3.69 -15.18 15.37
CA GLN A 57 2.96 -15.72 14.22
C GLN A 57 2.10 -14.58 13.65
N ARG A 58 2.50 -14.04 12.49
CA ARG A 58 1.79 -12.90 11.88
C ARG A 58 0.37 -13.31 11.53
N GLY A 59 -0.55 -12.38 11.71
CA GLY A 59 -1.96 -12.55 11.38
C GLY A 59 -2.15 -12.88 9.90
N ASN A 60 -3.21 -13.62 9.60
CA ASN A 60 -3.57 -13.98 8.24
C ASN A 60 -4.23 -12.80 7.53
N ILE A 61 -4.16 -12.78 6.20
CA ILE A 61 -4.87 -11.81 5.38
C ILE A 61 -5.89 -12.58 4.54
N PHE A 62 -7.15 -12.16 4.59
CA PHE A 62 -8.26 -12.75 3.86
C PHE A 62 -8.88 -11.74 2.90
N ASP A 63 -9.44 -12.26 1.81
CA ASP A 63 -10.37 -11.51 0.96
C ASP A 63 -11.74 -11.35 1.65
N ARG A 64 -12.65 -10.61 1.03
CA ARG A 64 -13.99 -10.34 1.58
C ARG A 64 -14.86 -11.58 1.79
N ASN A 65 -14.52 -12.69 1.13
CA ASN A 65 -15.23 -13.97 1.19
C ASN A 65 -14.52 -14.99 2.09
N GLY A 66 -13.46 -14.59 2.79
CA GLY A 66 -12.67 -15.47 3.66
C GLY A 66 -11.64 -16.32 2.92
N VAL A 67 -11.31 -16.01 1.66
CA VAL A 67 -10.22 -16.67 0.94
C VAL A 67 -8.89 -16.22 1.51
N LEU A 68 -8.05 -17.16 1.93
CA LEU A 68 -6.74 -16.88 2.50
C LEU A 68 -5.77 -16.37 1.43
N LEU A 69 -5.24 -15.15 1.64
CA LEU A 69 -4.33 -14.45 0.73
C LEU A 69 -2.89 -14.44 1.24
N ALA A 70 -2.67 -14.31 2.55
CA ALA A 70 -1.35 -14.38 3.18
C ALA A 70 -1.43 -15.06 4.55
N TRP A 71 -0.43 -15.89 4.88
CA TRP A 71 -0.37 -16.65 6.13
C TRP A 71 1.06 -16.97 6.53
N SER A 72 1.24 -17.37 7.79
CA SER A 72 2.54 -17.77 8.33
C SER A 72 2.62 -19.30 8.42
N VAL A 73 3.70 -19.90 7.92
CA VAL A 73 3.99 -21.34 8.07
C VAL A 73 5.20 -21.55 8.97
N PRO A 74 5.22 -22.60 9.82
CA PRO A 74 6.42 -22.95 10.57
C PRO A 74 7.58 -23.26 9.61
N ASP A 75 8.76 -22.73 9.90
CA ASP A 75 10.00 -22.99 9.16
C ASP A 75 11.19 -22.94 10.11
N ASP A 76 11.76 -24.11 10.41
CA ASP A 76 12.91 -24.27 11.30
C ASP A 76 14.18 -23.59 10.76
N LYS A 77 14.22 -23.26 9.46
CA LYS A 77 15.33 -22.54 8.82
C LYS A 77 15.17 -21.02 8.88
N SER A 78 13.98 -20.54 9.21
CA SER A 78 13.73 -19.12 9.40
C SER A 78 14.28 -18.69 10.76
N PRO A 79 15.01 -17.55 10.87
CA PRO A 79 15.57 -17.07 12.13
C PRO A 79 14.57 -16.95 13.29
N CYS A 80 13.28 -16.83 12.98
CA CYS A 80 12.19 -16.68 13.95
C CYS A 80 11.18 -17.82 13.91
N GLY A 81 11.49 -18.95 13.25
CA GLY A 81 10.64 -20.14 13.22
C GLY A 81 9.40 -20.04 12.32
N TRP A 82 9.16 -18.90 11.69
CA TRP A 82 8.02 -18.67 10.80
C TRP A 82 8.46 -18.09 9.46
N GLN A 83 7.82 -18.54 8.40
CA GLN A 83 7.96 -18.00 7.06
C GLN A 83 6.62 -17.44 6.57
N ARG A 84 6.64 -16.23 6.02
CA ARG A 84 5.46 -15.61 5.44
C ARG A 84 5.19 -16.16 4.03
N ARG A 85 3.95 -16.58 3.78
CA ARG A 85 3.49 -17.12 2.49
C ARG A 85 2.30 -16.32 1.97
N TYR A 86 2.21 -16.26 0.64
CA TYR A 86 1.17 -15.55 -0.10
C TYR A 86 0.54 -16.48 -1.14
N ALA A 87 -0.73 -16.29 -1.46
CA ALA A 87 -1.47 -17.08 -2.46
C ALA A 87 -1.10 -16.71 -3.91
N THR A 88 0.13 -16.25 -4.16
CA THR A 88 0.60 -15.74 -5.45
C THR A 88 0.72 -16.81 -6.53
N ASP A 89 0.80 -18.08 -6.15
CA ASP A 89 0.78 -19.20 -7.11
C ASP A 89 -0.59 -19.36 -7.77
N LYS A 90 -1.67 -18.95 -7.09
CA LYS A 90 -3.04 -18.97 -7.61
C LYS A 90 -3.49 -17.61 -8.12
N HIS A 91 -3.08 -16.55 -7.44
CA HIS A 91 -3.49 -15.17 -7.69
C HIS A 91 -2.26 -14.25 -7.75
N PRO A 92 -1.46 -14.26 -8.83
CA PRO A 92 -0.16 -13.58 -8.87
C PRO A 92 -0.23 -12.06 -8.63
N SER A 93 -1.27 -11.41 -9.14
CA SER A 93 -1.45 -9.95 -9.07
C SER A 93 -1.63 -9.40 -7.65
N ILE A 94 -1.96 -10.26 -6.67
CA ILE A 94 -2.14 -9.81 -5.27
C ILE A 94 -0.86 -9.25 -4.65
N SER A 95 0.31 -9.65 -5.16
CA SER A 95 1.61 -9.14 -4.70
C SER A 95 1.71 -7.62 -4.83
N SER A 96 1.03 -7.04 -5.82
CA SER A 96 1.09 -5.61 -6.11
C SER A 96 0.55 -4.75 -4.97
N PHE A 97 -0.52 -5.19 -4.28
CA PHE A 97 -1.11 -4.46 -3.17
C PHE A 97 -0.73 -5.05 -1.80
N LEU A 98 -0.64 -6.38 -1.66
CA LEU A 98 -0.23 -7.00 -0.40
C LEU A 98 1.19 -6.63 -0.03
N GLY A 99 2.07 -6.52 -1.04
CA GLY A 99 3.49 -6.31 -0.84
C GLY A 99 4.19 -7.62 -0.50
N TYR A 100 5.25 -7.52 0.30
CA TYR A 100 5.94 -8.66 0.89
C TYR A 100 6.42 -8.33 2.29
N PHE A 101 6.89 -9.37 2.98
CA PHE A 101 7.53 -9.32 4.29
C PHE A 101 8.83 -10.10 4.20
N SER A 102 9.94 -9.46 4.54
CA SER A 102 11.26 -10.08 4.59
C SER A 102 12.09 -9.41 5.68
N GLY A 103 12.67 -10.18 6.60
CA GLY A 103 13.66 -9.66 7.54
C GLY A 103 14.91 -9.08 6.88
N THR A 104 15.17 -9.48 5.63
CA THR A 104 16.34 -9.01 4.87
C THR A 104 16.03 -7.77 4.04
N TYR A 105 14.89 -7.75 3.36
CA TYR A 105 14.54 -6.71 2.37
C TYR A 105 13.46 -5.73 2.86
N GLY A 106 12.95 -5.92 4.07
CA GLY A 106 11.93 -5.09 4.66
C GLY A 106 10.51 -5.52 4.27
N MET A 107 9.59 -4.56 4.31
CA MET A 107 8.17 -4.78 4.08
C MET A 107 7.60 -3.73 3.13
N THR A 108 6.60 -4.08 2.34
CA THR A 108 5.90 -3.16 1.43
C THR A 108 4.39 -3.38 1.45
N GLY A 109 3.63 -2.52 0.76
CA GLY A 109 2.18 -2.69 0.60
C GLY A 109 1.42 -2.79 1.93
N MET A 110 0.36 -3.60 1.93
CA MET A 110 -0.46 -3.86 3.11
C MET A 110 0.32 -4.51 4.26
N GLU A 111 1.31 -5.35 3.96
CA GLU A 111 2.19 -5.95 4.98
C GLU A 111 2.95 -4.90 5.80
N ARG A 112 3.36 -3.80 5.15
CA ARG A 112 3.99 -2.66 5.83
C ARG A 112 2.98 -1.79 6.55
N TYR A 113 1.87 -1.44 5.88
CA TYR A 113 0.88 -0.52 6.43
C TYR A 113 0.22 -1.08 7.69
N TYR A 114 -0.20 -2.36 7.66
CA TYR A 114 -0.82 -3.04 8.78
C TYR A 114 0.18 -3.85 9.62
N ASN A 115 1.46 -3.48 9.60
CA ASN A 115 2.49 -4.26 10.30
C ASN A 115 2.19 -4.39 11.80
N ASP A 116 1.67 -3.35 12.45
CA ASP A 116 1.42 -3.38 13.89
C ASP A 116 0.28 -4.35 14.25
N GLN A 117 -0.78 -4.38 13.46
CA GLN A 117 -1.89 -5.33 13.59
C GLN A 117 -1.40 -6.75 13.29
N LEU A 118 -0.72 -6.93 12.16
CA LEU A 118 -0.23 -8.23 11.71
C LEU A 118 0.84 -8.81 12.63
N ALA A 119 1.64 -7.98 13.31
CA ALA A 119 2.62 -8.41 14.30
C ALA A 119 2.04 -8.49 15.73
N GLY A 120 0.80 -8.07 15.96
CA GLY A 120 0.22 -8.06 17.31
C GLY A 120 0.82 -6.99 18.24
N ASN A 121 1.44 -5.95 17.67
CA ASN A 121 2.00 -4.80 18.37
C ASN A 121 0.97 -3.68 18.58
N VAL A 122 -0.31 -4.02 18.64
CA VAL A 122 -1.38 -3.03 18.80
C VAL A 122 -1.35 -2.48 20.23
N ALA A 123 -1.29 -1.16 20.36
CA ALA A 123 -1.35 -0.50 21.66
C ALA A 123 -2.69 -0.82 22.35
N PRO A 124 -2.68 -1.07 23.68
CA PRO A 124 -3.89 -1.39 24.41
C PRO A 124 -4.85 -0.20 24.37
N ALA A 125 -6.07 -0.41 23.89
CA ALA A 125 -7.09 0.63 23.79
C ALA A 125 -7.72 0.98 25.15
N THR A 126 -7.64 0.05 26.11
CA THR A 126 -8.17 0.21 27.47
C THR A 126 -7.14 -0.16 28.54
N PHE A 127 -7.36 0.29 29.77
CA PHE A 127 -6.55 -0.10 30.92
C PHE A 127 -6.56 -1.63 31.15
N ASN A 128 -7.69 -2.28 30.88
CA ASN A 128 -7.81 -3.74 30.99
C ASN A 128 -6.93 -4.45 29.96
N ASP A 129 -6.93 -3.98 28.71
CA ASP A 129 -6.05 -4.52 27.66
C ASP A 129 -4.58 -4.34 28.04
N ALA A 130 -4.22 -3.19 28.61
CA ALA A 130 -2.86 -2.91 29.06
C ALA A 130 -2.43 -3.85 30.19
N SER A 131 -3.32 -4.09 31.16
CA SER A 131 -3.07 -5.03 32.26
C SER A 131 -2.93 -6.47 31.78
N GLN A 132 -3.72 -6.87 30.78
CA GLN A 132 -3.67 -8.21 30.19
C GLN A 132 -2.42 -8.39 29.34
N GLN A 133 -2.04 -7.39 28.54
CA GLN A 133 -0.80 -7.39 27.77
C GLN A 133 0.42 -7.46 28.70
N TRP A 134 0.41 -6.71 29.80
CA TRP A 134 1.46 -6.78 30.82
C TRP A 134 1.55 -8.15 31.49
N TRP A 135 0.40 -8.77 31.80
CA TRP A 135 0.38 -10.14 32.33
C TRP A 135 0.87 -11.16 31.30
N ASN A 136 0.44 -11.07 30.05
CA ASN A 136 0.88 -11.95 28.97
C ASN A 136 2.40 -11.85 28.76
N GLN A 137 2.96 -10.64 28.79
CA GLN A 137 4.42 -10.41 28.73
C GLN A 137 5.13 -11.02 29.94
N THR A 138 4.60 -10.80 31.16
CA THR A 138 5.18 -11.35 32.40
C THR A 138 5.15 -12.88 32.41
N LEU A 139 4.08 -13.48 31.86
CA LEU A 139 3.88 -14.92 31.76
C LEU A 139 4.52 -15.55 30.51
N HIS A 140 5.26 -14.78 29.71
CA HIS A 140 5.90 -15.25 28.47
C HIS A 140 4.91 -15.93 27.50
N GLN A 141 3.67 -15.44 27.45
CA GLN A 141 2.66 -15.93 26.51
C GLN A 141 3.04 -15.53 25.08
N PRO A 142 2.84 -16.43 24.09
CA PRO A 142 3.10 -16.09 22.69
C PRO A 142 2.18 -14.96 22.22
N ILE A 143 2.76 -13.97 21.54
CA ILE A 143 2.01 -12.88 20.89
C ILE A 143 1.58 -13.39 19.51
N TYR A 144 0.30 -13.22 19.17
CA TYR A 144 -0.25 -13.56 17.86
C TYR A 144 -0.67 -12.27 17.14
N GLY A 145 -0.42 -12.23 15.84
CA GLY A 145 -0.92 -11.17 14.99
C GLY A 145 -2.43 -11.23 14.80
N GLN A 146 -3.03 -10.08 14.53
CA GLN A 146 -4.44 -9.99 14.19
C GLN A 146 -4.67 -10.26 12.70
N ASP A 147 -5.73 -11.01 12.40
CA ASP A 147 -6.13 -11.28 11.03
C ASP A 147 -6.73 -10.03 10.37
N LEU A 148 -6.44 -9.83 9.09
CA LEU A 148 -7.01 -8.76 8.27
C LEU A 148 -8.03 -9.33 7.30
N TYR A 149 -9.17 -8.66 7.18
CA TYR A 149 -10.20 -8.95 6.18
C TYR A 149 -10.30 -7.77 5.22
N LEU A 150 -9.97 -7.99 3.96
CA LEU A 150 -9.95 -6.97 2.93
C LEU A 150 -11.32 -6.87 2.24
N SER A 151 -11.60 -5.73 1.60
CA SER A 151 -12.74 -5.60 0.67
C SER A 151 -12.50 -6.25 -0.69
N ILE A 152 -11.25 -6.66 -0.96
CA ILE A 152 -10.85 -7.32 -2.20
C ILE A 152 -11.69 -8.59 -2.39
N ASP A 153 -12.15 -8.80 -3.61
CA ASP A 153 -12.73 -10.06 -4.06
C ASP A 153 -11.76 -10.72 -5.03
N VAL A 154 -11.19 -11.86 -4.64
CA VAL A 154 -10.15 -12.51 -5.44
C VAL A 154 -10.66 -12.93 -6.83
N ARG A 155 -11.97 -13.17 -6.97
CA ARG A 155 -12.58 -13.54 -8.25
C ARG A 155 -12.56 -12.36 -9.22
N ILE A 156 -12.82 -11.14 -8.71
CA ILE A 156 -12.73 -9.90 -9.49
C ILE A 156 -11.26 -9.60 -9.79
N GLN A 157 -10.38 -9.75 -8.80
CA GLN A 157 -8.93 -9.59 -8.98
C GLN A 157 -8.39 -10.47 -10.12
N ASP A 158 -8.77 -11.74 -10.19
CA ASP A 158 -8.35 -12.65 -11.25
C ASP A 158 -8.92 -12.27 -12.62
N GLN A 159 -10.13 -11.70 -12.69
CA GLN A 159 -10.65 -11.18 -13.97
C GLN A 159 -9.89 -9.95 -14.41
N VAL A 160 -9.59 -9.03 -13.49
CA VAL A 160 -8.77 -7.84 -13.78
C VAL A 160 -7.41 -8.25 -14.32
N ASP A 161 -6.76 -9.21 -13.66
CA ASP A 161 -5.44 -9.74 -14.08
C ASP A 161 -5.47 -10.32 -15.50
N LYS A 162 -6.53 -11.08 -15.84
CA LYS A 162 -6.74 -11.61 -17.20
C LYS A 162 -7.02 -10.53 -18.23
N VAL A 163 -7.84 -9.53 -17.91
CA VAL A 163 -8.10 -8.39 -18.82
C VAL A 163 -6.80 -7.63 -19.05
N PHE A 164 -5.99 -7.43 -18.01
CA PHE A 164 -4.69 -6.79 -18.13
C PHE A 164 -3.74 -7.59 -19.03
N GLU A 165 -3.76 -8.92 -18.96
CA GLU A 165 -2.94 -9.78 -19.80
C GLU A 165 -3.37 -9.82 -21.27
N ASN A 166 -4.68 -9.86 -21.53
CA ASN A 166 -5.22 -10.10 -22.87
C ASN A 166 -5.45 -8.82 -23.68
N ASP A 167 -5.87 -7.71 -23.05
CA ASP A 167 -6.52 -6.61 -23.77
C ASP A 167 -5.73 -5.29 -23.83
N LEU A 168 -4.70 -5.08 -23.00
CA LEU A 168 -4.01 -3.78 -22.93
C LEU A 168 -2.88 -3.60 -23.95
N GLY A 169 -3.11 -4.04 -25.21
CA GLY A 169 -2.21 -4.15 -26.38
C GLY A 169 -1.31 -2.96 -26.78
N THR A 170 -1.27 -1.86 -26.02
CA THR A 170 -0.59 -0.61 -26.38
C THR A 170 0.34 -0.04 -25.30
N ALA A 171 0.36 -0.56 -24.07
CA ALA A 171 1.26 -0.02 -23.04
C ALA A 171 2.73 -0.31 -23.36
N GLN A 172 3.63 0.59 -22.94
CA GLN A 172 5.07 0.46 -23.11
C GLN A 172 5.52 -0.94 -22.63
N LYS A 173 6.03 -1.73 -23.57
CA LYS A 173 6.45 -3.11 -23.29
C LYS A 173 7.65 -3.07 -22.35
N CYS A 174 7.40 -3.51 -21.13
CA CYS A 174 8.35 -3.60 -20.06
C CYS A 174 8.72 -5.09 -19.89
N GLY A 175 9.81 -5.51 -20.52
CA GLY A 175 10.23 -6.92 -20.52
C GLY A 175 9.21 -7.89 -21.16
N GLY A 176 8.34 -7.40 -22.05
CA GLY A 176 7.27 -8.20 -22.68
C GLY A 176 5.90 -8.09 -22.00
N THR A 177 5.77 -7.37 -20.87
CA THR A 177 4.49 -7.09 -20.19
C THR A 177 4.13 -5.60 -20.26
N GLN A 178 2.83 -5.31 -20.21
CA GLN A 178 2.28 -3.95 -20.25
C GLN A 178 2.35 -3.31 -18.85
N ALA A 179 2.92 -2.11 -18.74
CA ALA A 179 2.97 -1.38 -17.47
C ALA A 179 1.72 -0.52 -17.26
N GLY A 180 1.11 -0.59 -16.08
CA GLY A 180 -0.06 0.21 -15.72
C GLY A 180 -0.74 -0.29 -14.45
N ALA A 181 -1.93 0.23 -14.16
CA ALA A 181 -2.74 -0.20 -13.02
C ALA A 181 -4.24 -0.16 -13.32
N ILE A 182 -5.00 -1.00 -12.63
CA ILE A 182 -6.46 -1.03 -12.64
C ILE A 182 -6.95 -1.06 -11.20
N ILE A 183 -7.95 -0.23 -10.89
CA ILE A 183 -8.72 -0.28 -9.65
C ILE A 183 -10.17 -0.54 -10.01
N VAL A 184 -10.81 -1.48 -9.32
CA VAL A 184 -12.25 -1.70 -9.36
C VAL A 184 -12.80 -1.39 -7.98
N SER A 185 -13.76 -0.48 -7.90
CA SER A 185 -14.38 -0.07 -6.64
C SER A 185 -15.91 -0.10 -6.72
N ASP A 186 -16.54 -0.26 -5.57
CA ASP A 186 -17.97 -0.03 -5.39
C ASP A 186 -18.21 1.46 -5.09
N PRO A 187 -18.89 2.21 -5.98
CA PRO A 187 -19.11 3.64 -5.80
C PRO A 187 -20.08 3.97 -4.65
N GLN A 188 -20.89 3.02 -4.19
CA GLN A 188 -21.85 3.26 -3.10
C GLN A 188 -21.18 3.13 -1.72
N THR A 189 -20.23 2.20 -1.59
CA THR A 189 -19.57 1.89 -0.32
C THR A 189 -18.14 2.42 -0.23
N GLY A 190 -17.53 2.80 -1.36
CA GLY A 190 -16.13 3.17 -1.45
C GLY A 190 -15.17 1.99 -1.36
N GLN A 191 -15.67 0.75 -1.27
CA GLN A 191 -14.85 -0.45 -1.13
C GLN A 191 -14.06 -0.72 -2.43
N VAL A 192 -12.75 -0.93 -2.30
CA VAL A 192 -11.91 -1.44 -3.40
C VAL A 192 -12.10 -2.95 -3.50
N LEU A 193 -12.58 -3.41 -4.65
CA LEU A 193 -12.89 -4.81 -4.94
C LEU A 193 -11.72 -5.54 -5.64
N ALA A 194 -10.92 -4.81 -6.40
CA ALA A 194 -9.68 -5.30 -7.01
C ALA A 194 -8.71 -4.14 -7.23
N MET A 195 -7.41 -4.44 -7.11
CA MET A 195 -6.32 -3.50 -7.39
C MET A 195 -5.20 -4.29 -8.04
N ASP A 196 -4.89 -3.98 -9.29
CA ASP A 196 -3.77 -4.59 -10.01
C ASP A 196 -2.79 -3.50 -10.46
N SER A 197 -1.51 -3.83 -10.40
CA SER A 197 -0.43 -2.98 -10.90
C SER A 197 0.63 -3.86 -11.55
N ARG A 198 0.91 -3.58 -12.82
CA ARG A 198 1.85 -4.33 -13.65
C ARG A 198 3.07 -3.50 -14.09
N PRO A 199 4.24 -4.13 -14.28
CA PRO A 199 4.54 -5.50 -13.85
C PRO A 199 4.53 -5.63 -12.31
N TYR A 200 4.31 -6.84 -11.81
CA TYR A 200 4.39 -7.18 -10.38
C TYR A 200 5.49 -8.21 -10.12
N PHE A 201 5.76 -8.50 -8.85
CA PHE A 201 6.74 -9.47 -8.38
C PHE A 201 6.04 -10.66 -7.67
N ASN A 202 6.80 -11.67 -7.26
CA ASN A 202 6.32 -12.75 -6.39
C ASN A 202 6.87 -12.55 -4.97
N GLY A 203 6.00 -12.20 -4.03
CA GLY A 203 6.38 -11.96 -2.62
C GLY A 203 6.95 -13.19 -1.91
N ASN A 204 6.53 -14.41 -2.29
CA ASN A 204 7.09 -15.65 -1.72
C ASN A 204 8.58 -15.78 -2.04
N THR A 205 9.00 -15.44 -3.26
CA THR A 205 10.40 -15.54 -3.68
C THR A 205 11.29 -14.50 -3.00
N ILE A 206 10.73 -13.33 -2.63
CA ILE A 206 11.46 -12.29 -1.87
C ILE A 206 11.57 -12.67 -0.38
N GLY A 207 10.54 -13.29 0.19
CA GLY A 207 10.52 -13.75 1.58
C GLY A 207 11.35 -15.01 1.84
N ASP A 208 11.74 -15.74 0.80
CA ASP A 208 12.56 -16.96 0.89
C ASP A 208 14.06 -16.62 1.03
N THR A 209 14.45 -16.14 2.23
CA THR A 209 15.83 -15.70 2.54
C THR A 209 16.47 -16.43 3.73
N THR A 210 16.10 -17.70 3.99
CA THR A 210 16.61 -18.49 5.13
C THR A 210 18.14 -18.47 5.22
N ALA A 211 18.68 -18.16 6.40
CA ALA A 211 20.08 -17.80 6.61
C ALA A 211 21.08 -18.94 6.32
N SER A 212 22.19 -18.58 5.66
CA SER A 212 23.54 -19.13 5.81
C SER A 212 23.70 -20.66 5.91
N THR A 213 23.53 -21.34 4.76
CA THR A 213 24.20 -22.60 4.29
C THR A 213 23.38 -23.24 3.15
N ASP A 214 22.14 -22.79 2.93
CA ASP A 214 21.25 -23.29 1.89
C ASP A 214 21.62 -22.72 0.49
N PRO A 215 21.91 -23.56 -0.53
CA PRO A 215 22.15 -23.11 -1.91
C PRO A 215 20.96 -22.33 -2.52
N ASN A 216 19.78 -22.33 -1.89
CA ASN A 216 18.64 -21.50 -2.28
C ASN A 216 18.77 -20.03 -1.83
N PHE A 217 19.76 -19.64 -1.01
CA PHE A 217 20.06 -18.22 -0.71
C PHE A 217 20.38 -17.43 -2.00
N THR A 218 20.83 -18.13 -3.03
CA THR A 218 21.03 -17.60 -4.38
C THR A 218 19.72 -17.20 -5.06
N LYS A 219 18.59 -17.88 -4.82
CA LYS A 219 17.32 -17.59 -5.53
C LYS A 219 16.67 -16.30 -5.04
N GLY A 220 16.47 -16.14 -3.73
CA GLY A 220 15.87 -14.93 -3.16
C GLY A 220 16.72 -13.69 -3.41
N ALA A 221 18.04 -13.78 -3.22
CA ALA A 221 18.95 -12.66 -3.44
C ALA A 221 19.12 -12.28 -4.92
N LEU A 222 19.21 -13.26 -5.83
CA LEU A 222 19.22 -12.96 -7.27
C LEU A 222 17.88 -12.41 -7.74
N TYR A 223 16.76 -12.93 -7.21
CA TYR A 223 15.44 -12.44 -7.54
C TYR A 223 15.24 -11.01 -7.03
N TRP A 224 15.64 -10.73 -5.79
CA TRP A 224 15.65 -9.37 -5.24
C TRP A 224 16.46 -8.42 -6.12
N LYS A 225 17.69 -8.79 -6.47
CA LYS A 225 18.51 -7.98 -7.38
C LYS A 225 17.80 -7.76 -8.71
N LYS A 226 17.20 -8.80 -9.30
CA LYS A 226 16.43 -8.70 -10.55
C LYS A 226 15.29 -7.70 -10.41
N VAL A 227 14.42 -7.82 -9.41
CA VAL A 227 13.21 -6.97 -9.28
C VAL A 227 13.51 -5.56 -8.78
N SER A 228 14.55 -5.37 -7.97
CA SER A 228 14.95 -4.05 -7.44
C SER A 228 15.70 -3.19 -8.45
N THR A 229 16.42 -3.81 -9.38
CA THR A 229 17.11 -3.09 -10.47
C THR A 229 16.36 -3.15 -11.80
N ASP A 230 15.17 -3.74 -11.83
CA ASP A 230 14.38 -3.80 -13.05
C ASP A 230 13.94 -2.38 -13.46
N PRO A 231 14.30 -1.89 -14.66
CA PRO A 231 13.89 -0.57 -15.13
C PRO A 231 12.36 -0.43 -15.21
N CYS A 232 11.62 -1.54 -15.24
CA CYS A 232 10.18 -1.58 -15.22
C CYS A 232 9.57 -1.52 -13.82
N ALA A 233 10.39 -1.36 -12.78
CA ALA A 233 9.97 -1.07 -11.41
C ALA A 233 8.76 -1.91 -10.94
N PRO A 234 8.85 -3.25 -10.93
CA PRO A 234 7.75 -4.13 -10.54
C PRO A 234 7.38 -4.03 -9.07
N LEU A 235 8.27 -3.47 -8.23
CA LEU A 235 8.02 -3.20 -6.82
C LEU A 235 7.10 -1.99 -6.59
N ILE A 236 6.84 -1.17 -7.62
CA ILE A 236 5.97 0.00 -7.52
C ILE A 236 4.53 -0.42 -7.77
N ASN A 237 3.67 -0.16 -6.77
CA ASN A 237 2.22 -0.19 -6.99
C ASN A 237 1.78 1.12 -7.67
N ARG A 238 1.61 1.04 -8.99
CA ARG A 238 1.23 2.16 -9.86
C ARG A 238 -0.15 2.72 -9.55
N ALA A 239 -1.03 1.93 -8.93
CA ALA A 239 -2.38 2.35 -8.59
C ALA A 239 -2.40 3.48 -7.54
N VAL A 240 -1.40 3.50 -6.65
CA VAL A 240 -1.34 4.43 -5.51
C VAL A 240 -0.09 5.31 -5.49
N ALA A 241 1.02 4.85 -6.07
CA ALA A 241 2.29 5.58 -6.08
C ALA A 241 2.52 6.36 -7.38
N GLY A 242 1.70 6.13 -8.41
CA GLY A 242 1.85 6.77 -9.71
C GLY A 242 1.15 8.13 -9.77
N GLN A 243 1.87 9.16 -10.21
CA GLN A 243 1.28 10.44 -10.61
C GLN A 243 1.23 10.48 -12.13
N TYR A 244 0.03 10.32 -12.69
CA TYR A 244 -0.19 10.30 -14.13
C TYR A 244 -1.04 11.49 -14.54
N ALA A 245 -0.78 12.03 -15.74
CA ALA A 245 -1.70 12.97 -16.34
C ALA A 245 -3.06 12.26 -16.53
N PRO A 246 -4.16 12.77 -15.93
CA PRO A 246 -5.46 12.10 -15.99
C PRO A 246 -6.05 12.09 -17.41
N GLY A 247 -5.59 12.98 -18.29
CA GLY A 247 -6.08 13.06 -19.66
C GLY A 247 -7.58 13.36 -19.74
N SER A 248 -8.26 12.79 -20.74
CA SER A 248 -9.68 13.10 -20.99
C SER A 248 -10.63 12.69 -19.86
N VAL A 249 -10.26 11.79 -18.94
CA VAL A 249 -11.14 11.47 -17.80
C VAL A 249 -11.32 12.68 -16.87
N PHE A 250 -10.40 13.65 -16.89
CA PHE A 250 -10.51 14.88 -16.11
C PHE A 250 -11.60 15.84 -16.64
N LYS A 251 -12.03 15.68 -17.90
CA LYS A 251 -13.12 16.48 -18.48
C LYS A 251 -14.39 16.39 -17.65
N THR A 252 -14.65 15.27 -16.97
CA THR A 252 -15.76 15.13 -16.04
C THR A 252 -15.75 16.19 -14.94
N VAL A 253 -14.57 16.45 -14.34
CA VAL A 253 -14.42 17.46 -13.28
C VAL A 253 -14.59 18.87 -13.85
N THR A 254 -14.00 19.13 -15.02
CA THR A 254 -14.18 20.40 -15.73
C THR A 254 -15.65 20.66 -16.09
N LEU A 255 -16.37 19.64 -16.58
CA LEU A 255 -17.80 19.73 -16.90
C LEU A 255 -18.60 20.09 -15.66
N LEU A 256 -18.41 19.34 -14.57
CA LEU A 256 -19.14 19.59 -13.32
C LEU A 256 -18.88 20.99 -12.78
N GLY A 257 -17.63 21.48 -12.86
CA GLY A 257 -17.29 22.85 -12.45
C GLY A 257 -17.95 23.91 -13.32
N ALA A 258 -18.02 23.69 -14.64
CA ALA A 258 -18.69 24.60 -15.56
C ALA A 258 -20.20 24.68 -15.29
N LEU A 259 -20.83 23.53 -15.03
CA LEU A 259 -22.26 23.46 -14.67
C LEU A 259 -22.54 24.11 -13.30
N ASP A 260 -21.71 23.83 -12.29
CA ASP A 260 -21.86 24.38 -10.93
C ASP A 260 -21.67 25.89 -10.89
N SER A 261 -20.82 26.44 -11.77
CA SER A 261 -20.63 27.89 -11.91
C SER A 261 -21.86 28.63 -12.45
N GLY A 262 -22.83 27.90 -13.02
CA GLY A 262 -24.00 28.47 -13.69
C GLY A 262 -23.71 29.13 -15.04
N GLN A 263 -22.45 29.16 -15.50
CA GLN A 263 -22.08 29.73 -16.80
C GLN A 263 -22.55 28.87 -17.98
N PHE A 264 -22.65 27.56 -17.77
CA PHE A 264 -23.07 26.59 -18.77
C PHE A 264 -24.14 25.66 -18.22
N ASN A 265 -24.94 25.08 -19.12
CA ASN A 265 -25.78 23.93 -18.83
C ASN A 265 -25.55 22.86 -19.90
N ILE A 266 -26.12 21.66 -19.72
CA ILE A 266 -25.87 20.54 -20.63
C ILE A 266 -26.38 20.77 -22.07
N HIS A 267 -27.26 21.76 -22.27
CA HIS A 267 -27.80 22.19 -23.55
C HIS A 267 -27.12 23.45 -24.10
N SER A 268 -26.08 23.97 -23.45
CA SER A 268 -25.25 25.03 -24.01
C SER A 268 -24.68 24.58 -25.35
N THR A 269 -24.85 25.40 -26.39
CA THR A 269 -24.52 25.03 -27.77
C THR A 269 -23.26 25.73 -28.28
N PHE A 270 -22.49 25.03 -29.10
CA PHE A 270 -21.27 25.50 -29.75
C PHE A 270 -21.43 25.43 -31.27
N THR A 271 -21.12 26.52 -31.95
CA THR A 271 -21.00 26.55 -33.41
C THR A 271 -19.84 25.66 -33.89
N GLN A 272 -19.79 25.40 -35.19
CA GLN A 272 -18.70 24.64 -35.79
C GLN A 272 -17.34 25.27 -35.48
N ASP A 273 -17.21 26.58 -35.60
CA ASP A 273 -15.95 27.29 -35.32
C ASP A 273 -15.58 27.18 -33.84
N GLU A 274 -16.55 27.26 -32.94
CA GLU A 274 -16.33 27.13 -31.50
C GLU A 274 -15.93 25.71 -31.08
N ALA A 275 -16.45 24.68 -31.74
CA ALA A 275 -16.12 23.29 -31.46
C ALA A 275 -14.83 22.81 -32.15
N THR A 276 -14.28 23.56 -33.11
CA THR A 276 -13.14 23.07 -33.91
C THR A 276 -11.84 23.82 -33.68
N SER A 277 -11.88 25.06 -33.19
CA SER A 277 -10.66 25.81 -32.88
C SER A 277 -10.84 26.73 -31.69
N VAL A 278 -9.81 26.85 -30.85
CA VAL A 278 -9.70 27.89 -29.82
C VAL A 278 -8.25 28.34 -29.69
N VAL A 279 -8.04 29.63 -29.42
CA VAL A 279 -6.73 30.18 -29.07
C VAL A 279 -6.74 30.53 -27.59
N VAL A 280 -5.85 29.92 -26.82
CA VAL A 280 -5.69 30.17 -25.38
C VAL A 280 -4.26 30.61 -25.15
N ASP A 281 -4.05 31.84 -24.66
CA ASP A 281 -2.71 32.41 -24.40
C ASP A 281 -1.72 32.30 -25.58
N GLY A 282 -2.23 32.42 -26.82
CA GLY A 282 -1.45 32.31 -28.05
C GLY A 282 -1.22 30.88 -28.54
N PHE A 283 -1.69 29.86 -27.81
CA PHE A 283 -1.67 28.46 -28.24
C PHE A 283 -2.94 28.12 -29.01
N HIS A 284 -2.77 27.63 -30.24
CA HIS A 284 -3.86 27.13 -31.06
C HIS A 284 -4.20 25.68 -30.68
N ILE A 285 -5.40 25.48 -30.15
CA ILE A 285 -5.97 24.16 -29.92
C ILE A 285 -6.99 23.95 -31.04
N ASN A 286 -6.66 23.07 -31.96
CA ASN A 286 -7.54 22.71 -33.07
C ASN A 286 -7.98 21.26 -32.89
N ALA A 287 -9.29 21.03 -32.92
CA ALA A 287 -9.80 19.71 -33.19
C ALA A 287 -9.51 19.42 -34.66
N ASP A 288 -9.00 18.23 -34.94
CA ASP A 288 -9.13 17.70 -36.29
C ASP A 288 -10.53 17.04 -36.35
N PRO A 289 -11.53 17.63 -37.03
CA PRO A 289 -12.87 17.08 -37.06
C PRO A 289 -12.88 15.67 -37.67
N VAL A 290 -11.89 15.36 -38.52
CA VAL A 290 -11.73 14.05 -39.13
C VAL A 290 -11.14 13.05 -38.14
N ASN A 291 -10.37 13.45 -37.13
CA ASN A 291 -9.80 12.53 -36.13
C ASN A 291 -10.59 12.48 -34.80
N GLU A 292 -11.19 13.60 -34.35
CA GLU A 292 -12.03 13.62 -33.14
C GLU A 292 -13.39 12.94 -33.38
N PHE A 293 -13.91 12.97 -34.61
CA PHE A 293 -15.17 12.32 -34.99
C PHE A 293 -15.01 11.12 -35.95
N ARG A 294 -13.77 10.63 -36.20
CA ARG A 294 -13.50 9.61 -37.25
C ARG A 294 -14.25 8.30 -37.10
N ASN A 295 -14.49 7.91 -35.85
CA ASN A 295 -15.10 6.64 -35.49
C ASN A 295 -16.49 6.83 -34.86
N THR A 296 -17.08 8.03 -35.00
CA THR A 296 -18.40 8.30 -34.46
C THR A 296 -19.43 7.86 -35.49
N PRO A 297 -20.42 7.02 -35.11
CA PRO A 297 -21.46 6.58 -36.05
C PRO A 297 -22.26 7.75 -36.64
N GLN A 298 -22.21 8.91 -35.98
CA GLN A 298 -22.83 10.15 -36.40
C GLN A 298 -21.83 11.30 -36.21
N PRO A 299 -21.38 11.97 -37.28
CA PRO A 299 -20.69 13.25 -37.14
C PRO A 299 -21.63 14.27 -36.49
N PRO A 300 -21.12 15.18 -35.65
CA PRO A 300 -21.96 16.16 -34.97
C PRO A 300 -22.66 17.07 -36.00
N THR A 301 -23.94 17.31 -35.78
CA THR A 301 -24.66 18.41 -36.45
C THR A 301 -24.46 19.68 -35.65
N PHE A 302 -24.07 20.77 -36.31
CA PHE A 302 -23.89 22.06 -35.65
C PHE A 302 -25.18 22.90 -35.67
N PRO A 303 -25.45 23.69 -34.62
CA PRO A 303 -24.65 23.81 -33.40
C PRO A 303 -24.77 22.57 -32.49
N MET A 304 -23.65 22.17 -31.89
CA MET A 304 -23.52 20.97 -31.05
C MET A 304 -23.69 21.34 -29.57
N ASP A 305 -24.43 20.54 -28.80
CA ASP A 305 -24.60 20.80 -27.37
C ASP A 305 -23.46 20.23 -26.50
N LEU A 306 -23.37 20.71 -25.25
CA LEU A 306 -22.36 20.29 -24.29
C LEU A 306 -22.48 18.79 -23.94
N ALA A 307 -23.70 18.23 -23.96
CA ALA A 307 -23.93 16.79 -23.80
C ALA A 307 -23.16 15.98 -24.85
N HIS A 308 -23.29 16.38 -26.11
CA HIS A 308 -22.63 15.75 -27.24
C HIS A 308 -21.11 15.96 -27.17
N ALA A 309 -20.66 17.18 -26.87
CA ALA A 309 -19.23 17.48 -26.71
C ALA A 309 -18.57 16.59 -25.63
N TYR A 310 -19.25 16.34 -24.51
CA TYR A 310 -18.77 15.43 -23.48
C TYR A 310 -18.78 13.96 -23.92
N ALA A 311 -19.86 13.52 -24.59
CA ALA A 311 -19.99 12.16 -25.09
C ALA A 311 -18.89 11.77 -26.09
N TYR A 312 -18.40 12.74 -26.86
CA TYR A 312 -17.32 12.55 -27.85
C TYR A 312 -15.95 13.06 -27.38
N SER A 313 -15.85 13.49 -26.12
CA SER A 313 -14.59 13.94 -25.52
C SER A 313 -13.90 15.04 -26.33
N ASP A 314 -14.66 16.06 -26.76
CA ASP A 314 -14.16 17.19 -27.55
C ASP A 314 -13.11 17.99 -26.75
N ASN A 315 -11.91 18.21 -27.30
CA ASN A 315 -10.85 18.93 -26.57
C ASN A 315 -11.07 20.45 -26.59
N VAL A 316 -11.57 20.98 -27.70
CA VAL A 316 -11.71 22.42 -27.94
C VAL A 316 -12.81 22.99 -27.05
N VAL A 317 -13.96 22.32 -26.98
CA VAL A 317 -15.07 22.71 -26.10
C VAL A 317 -14.61 22.68 -24.64
N PHE A 318 -13.89 21.65 -24.21
CA PHE A 318 -13.42 21.55 -22.83
C PHE A 318 -12.32 22.55 -22.48
N ALA A 319 -11.48 22.93 -23.44
CA ALA A 319 -10.55 24.04 -23.27
C ALA A 319 -11.31 25.37 -23.08
N ARG A 320 -12.36 25.62 -23.86
CA ARG A 320 -13.24 26.80 -23.69
C ARG A 320 -13.92 26.84 -22.34
N LEU A 321 -14.44 25.71 -21.86
CA LEU A 321 -15.03 25.60 -20.52
C LEU A 321 -14.01 25.99 -19.44
N GLY A 322 -12.80 25.44 -19.50
CA GLY A 322 -11.74 25.76 -18.54
C GLY A 322 -11.37 27.24 -18.52
N VAL A 323 -11.22 27.85 -19.71
CA VAL A 323 -10.93 29.29 -19.84
C VAL A 323 -12.07 30.15 -19.31
N ALA A 324 -13.32 29.83 -19.65
CA ALA A 324 -14.49 30.57 -19.18
C ALA A 324 -14.69 30.49 -17.66
N MET A 325 -14.42 29.33 -17.05
CA MET A 325 -14.43 29.17 -15.61
C MET A 325 -13.35 30.01 -14.91
N GLY A 326 -12.17 30.13 -15.54
CA GLY A 326 -10.98 30.72 -14.95
C GLY A 326 -10.22 29.72 -14.06
N ALA A 327 -8.88 29.84 -14.04
CA ALA A 327 -7.99 28.87 -13.40
C ALA A 327 -8.28 28.68 -11.90
N ASP A 328 -8.50 29.76 -11.15
CA ASP A 328 -8.75 29.67 -9.71
C ASP A 328 -10.04 28.93 -9.38
N ASN A 329 -11.12 29.21 -10.10
CA ASN A 329 -12.40 28.51 -9.91
C ASN A 329 -12.28 27.04 -10.28
N TRP A 330 -11.58 26.73 -11.38
CA TRP A 330 -11.35 25.36 -11.82
C TRP A 330 -10.51 24.56 -10.81
N VAL A 331 -9.42 25.12 -10.31
CA VAL A 331 -8.58 24.49 -9.27
C VAL A 331 -9.34 24.32 -7.95
N ASN A 332 -10.07 25.34 -7.51
CA ASN A 332 -10.87 25.24 -6.28
C ASN A 332 -12.00 24.22 -6.40
N PHE A 333 -12.59 24.07 -7.59
CA PHE A 333 -13.57 23.04 -7.84
C PHE A 333 -12.95 21.65 -7.80
N ALA A 334 -11.79 21.43 -8.44
CA ALA A 334 -11.09 20.16 -8.41
C ALA A 334 -10.70 19.70 -6.99
N LYS A 335 -10.36 20.63 -6.09
CA LYS A 335 -10.09 20.34 -4.67
C LYS A 335 -11.29 19.72 -3.96
N ARG A 336 -12.53 20.03 -4.36
CA ARG A 336 -13.75 19.40 -3.79
C ARG A 336 -13.83 17.89 -4.09
N PHE A 337 -13.10 17.42 -5.09
CA PHE A 337 -13.00 16.00 -5.46
C PHE A 337 -11.73 15.32 -4.93
N ALA A 338 -11.02 15.96 -3.98
CA ALA A 338 -9.72 15.48 -3.48
C ALA A 338 -8.66 15.28 -4.59
N MET A 339 -8.80 15.99 -5.72
CA MET A 339 -7.82 15.99 -6.81
C MET A 339 -6.79 17.11 -6.63
N SER A 340 -6.19 17.16 -5.44
CA SER A 340 -5.07 18.03 -5.11
C SER A 340 -3.99 17.24 -4.39
N THR A 341 -2.84 17.84 -4.15
CA THR A 341 -1.92 17.29 -3.15
C THR A 341 -2.70 17.11 -1.85
N PRO A 342 -2.57 15.95 -1.17
CA PRO A 342 -3.05 15.84 0.20
C PRO A 342 -2.42 16.99 1.00
N ASP A 343 -3.20 17.63 1.88
CA ASP A 343 -2.56 18.41 2.95
C ASP A 343 -1.58 17.46 3.65
N ASP A 344 -0.37 17.91 3.96
CA ASP A 344 0.69 17.09 4.61
C ASP A 344 0.25 16.42 5.93
N ASN A 345 -0.95 16.78 6.43
CA ASN A 345 -1.59 16.22 7.62
C ASN A 345 -2.61 15.10 7.35
N GLN A 346 -2.87 14.75 6.09
CA GLN A 346 -3.75 13.65 5.71
C GLN A 346 -3.00 12.75 4.72
N ALA A 347 -2.13 11.89 5.24
CA ALA A 347 -1.74 10.71 4.48
C ALA A 347 -3.04 9.99 4.04
N PRO A 348 -3.19 9.63 2.76
CA PRO A 348 -4.33 8.83 2.36
C PRO A 348 -4.30 7.50 3.15
N PRO A 349 -5.48 6.99 3.54
CA PRO A 349 -5.60 5.75 4.29
C PRO A 349 -5.00 4.55 3.55
#